data_AF-A0AAV9XMZ7-F1
#
_entry.id   AF-A0AAV9XMZ7-F1
#
_cell.length_a   1.000
_cell.length_b   1.000
_cell.length_c   1.000
_cell.angle_alpha   90.00
_cell.angle_beta   90.00
_cell.angle_gamma   90.00
#
_symmetry.space_group_name_H-M   'P 1'
#
loop_
_entity.id
_entity.type
_entity.pdbx_description
1 polymer ?
#
loop_
_entity_poly.entity_id
_entity_poly.type
_entity_poly.pdbx_seq_one_letter_code
_entity_poly.pdbx_strand_id
1 'polypeptide(L)' 'MEAAGLMNELPCLKIRGICDYSDGYKNKRWQPYATLVAVIFAKELTTFISNLAANSESKDAKEDELPALPNK' A
#
# COMPACT_ATOMS: atom_id res chain seq x y z
N MET A 1 -4.73 -10.30 -13.12
CA MET A 1 -4.99 -10.85 -11.76
C MET A 1 -3.82 -11.76 -11.40
N GLU A 2 -2.66 -11.21 -11.06
CA GLU A 2 -1.39 -11.96 -11.22
C GLU A 2 -0.91 -12.78 -10.02
N ALA A 3 -1.52 -12.65 -8.85
CA ALA A 3 -0.90 -13.12 -7.62
C ALA A 3 -1.56 -14.40 -7.07
N ALA A 4 -2.64 -14.89 -7.70
CA ALA A 4 -3.32 -16.10 -7.26
C ALA A 4 -2.41 -17.34 -7.33
N GLY A 5 -1.47 -17.41 -8.29
CA GLY A 5 -0.50 -18.51 -8.38
C GLY A 5 0.57 -18.48 -7.29
N LEU A 6 1.10 -17.30 -6.96
CA LEU A 6 2.24 -17.17 -6.05
C LEU A 6 1.91 -17.46 -4.57
N MET A 7 0.63 -17.44 -4.19
CA MET A 7 0.19 -17.66 -2.81
C MET A 7 0.40 -19.09 -2.31
N ASN A 8 0.49 -20.07 -3.21
CA ASN A 8 0.57 -21.47 -2.79
C ASN A 8 2.00 -21.93 -2.54
N GLU A 9 2.99 -21.17 -3.00
CA GLU A 9 4.39 -21.63 -3.05
C GLU A 9 5.30 -20.85 -2.09
N LEU A 10 4.93 -19.62 -1.71
CA LEU A 10 5.74 -18.76 -0.85
C LEU A 10 4.90 -18.06 0.22
N PRO A 11 5.42 -17.87 1.44
CA PRO A 11 4.78 -16.99 2.42
C PRO A 11 4.81 -15.56 1.87
N CYS A 12 3.70 -15.11 1.32
CA CYS A 12 3.61 -13.81 0.65
C CYS A 12 2.38 -13.01 1.10
N LEU A 13 2.60 -11.70 1.31
CA LEU A 13 1.55 -10.74 1.59
C LEU A 13 1.29 -9.90 0.35
N LYS A 14 0.05 -9.90 -0.16
CA LYS A 14 -0.33 -9.11 -1.34
C LYS A 14 -0.88 -7.76 -0.94
N ILE A 15 -0.31 -6.72 -1.51
CA ILE A 15 -0.84 -5.36 -1.41
C ILE A 15 -1.36 -4.96 -2.78
N ARG A 16 -2.64 -4.59 -2.87
CA ARG A 16 -3.30 -4.18 -4.11
C ARG A 16 -4.22 -2.99 -3.86
N GLY A 17 -4.13 -1.99 -4.74
CA GLY A 17 -5.08 -0.89 -4.76
C GLY A 17 -6.36 -1.27 -5.51
N ILE A 18 -7.49 -0.76 -5.04
CA ILE A 18 -8.77 -0.88 -5.75
C ILE A 18 -8.83 0.22 -6.79
N CYS A 19 -8.90 -0.18 -8.05
CA CYS A 19 -8.92 0.75 -9.19
C CYS A 19 -10.26 0.74 -9.95
N ASP A 20 -11.04 -0.33 -9.81
CA ASP A 20 -12.19 -0.57 -10.67
C ASP A 20 -13.38 -1.02 -9.84
N TYR A 21 -14.56 -0.56 -10.21
CA TYR A 21 -15.80 -0.85 -9.49
C TYR A 21 -16.40 -2.22 -9.88
N SER A 22 -15.80 -2.93 -10.85
CA SER A 22 -16.29 -4.22 -11.37
C SER A 22 -17.71 -4.16 -11.96
N ASP A 23 -18.12 -3.00 -12.47
CA ASP A 23 -19.42 -2.77 -13.13
C ASP A 23 -19.35 -2.94 -14.66
N GLY A 24 -18.27 -3.54 -15.18
CA GLY A 24 -18.02 -3.72 -16.60
C GLY A 24 -17.32 -2.53 -17.28
N TYR A 25 -17.28 -1.35 -16.63
CA TYR A 25 -16.61 -0.17 -17.15
C TYR A 25 -15.18 -0.04 -16.59
N LYS A 26 -14.20 -0.45 -17.42
CA LYS A 26 -12.79 -0.36 -17.05
C LYS A 26 -12.31 1.09 -16.96
N ASN A 27 -12.17 1.63 -15.76
CA ASN A 27 -11.74 3.00 -15.56
C ASN A 27 -10.22 3.10 -15.33
N LYS A 28 -9.45 3.20 -16.42
CA LYS A 28 -7.97 3.29 -16.40
C LYS A 28 -7.43 4.53 -15.67
N ARG A 29 -8.24 5.59 -15.52
CA ARG A 29 -7.83 6.84 -14.87
C ARG A 29 -7.52 6.67 -13.37
N TRP A 30 -8.17 5.72 -12.71
CA TRP A 30 -7.97 5.46 -11.28
C TRP A 30 -6.80 4.52 -11.00
N GLN A 31 -6.19 3.90 -12.03
CA GLN A 31 -5.04 3.00 -11.89
C GLN A 31 -3.83 3.68 -11.24
N PRO A 32 -3.39 4.87 -11.71
CA PRO A 32 -2.27 5.55 -11.08
C PRO A 32 -2.56 5.90 -9.61
N TYR A 33 -3.78 6.29 -9.27
CA TYR A 33 -4.16 6.61 -7.89
C TYR A 33 -4.18 5.37 -7.00
N ALA A 34 -4.84 4.30 -7.45
CA ALA A 34 -4.88 3.03 -6.74
C ALA A 34 -3.48 2.42 -6.55
N THR A 35 -2.61 2.56 -7.56
CA THR A 35 -1.22 2.11 -7.50
C THR A 35 -0.42 2.94 -6.50
N LEU A 36 -0.57 4.27 -6.52
CA LEU A 36 0.14 5.17 -5.60
C LEU A 36 -0.19 4.84 -4.14
N VAL A 37 -1.48 4.66 -3.83
CA VAL A 37 -1.94 4.27 -2.48
C VAL A 37 -1.35 2.93 -2.06
N ALA A 38 -1.34 1.94 -2.95
CA ALA A 38 -0.76 0.63 -2.66
C ALA A 38 0.76 0.69 -2.42
N VAL A 39 1.48 1.52 -3.18
CA VAL A 39 2.93 1.71 -3.04
C VAL A 39 3.28 2.41 -1.73
N ILE A 40 2.54 3.48 -1.38
CA ILE A 40 2.74 4.20 -0.11
C ILE A 40 2.48 3.24 1.05
N PHE A 41 1.37 2.50 1.01
CA PHE A 41 1.06 1.52 2.05
C PHE A 41 2.13 0.43 2.16
N ALA A 42 2.64 -0.08 1.03
CA ALA A 42 3.71 -1.08 1.03
C ALA A 42 5.01 -0.54 1.62
N LYS A 43 5.36 0.71 1.33
CA LYS A 43 6.53 1.39 1.90
C LYS A 43 6.39 1.53 3.41
N GLU A 44 5.27 2.09 3.87
CA GLU A 44 4.99 2.26 5.31
C GLU A 44 4.98 0.93 6.05
N LEU A 45 4.34 -0.10 5.48
CA LEU A 45 4.31 -1.43 6.07
C LEU A 45 5.73 -2.03 6.19
N THR A 46 6.56 -1.87 5.16
CA THR A 46 7.94 -2.36 5.17
C THR A 46 8.77 -1.64 6.23
N THR A 47 8.62 -0.31 6.32
CA THR A 47 9.26 0.50 7.36
C THR A 47 8.77 0.10 8.75
N PHE A 48 7.47 -0.12 8.94
CA PHE A 48 6.89 -0.55 10.20
C PHE A 48 7.40 -1.92 10.65
N ILE A 49 7.43 -2.91 9.74
CA ILE A 49 7.97 -4.24 10.04
C ILE A 49 9.47 -4.16 10.38
N SER A 50 10.23 -3.37 9.62
CA SER A 50 11.66 -3.18 9.88
C SER A 50 11.90 -2.49 11.21
N ASN A 51 11.10 -1.48 11.54
CA ASN A 51 11.17 -0.78 12.82
C ASN A 51 10.71 -1.65 13.98
N LEU A 52 9.73 -2.54 13.81
CA LEU A 52 9.37 -3.53 14.83
C LEU A 52 10.51 -4.52 15.09
N ALA A 53 11.20 -4.96 14.03
CA ALA A 53 12.39 -5.80 14.16
C ALA A 53 13.58 -5.02 14.77
N ALA A 54 13.69 -3.72 14.52
CA ALA A 54 14.73 -2.85 15.03
C ALA A 54 14.44 -2.29 16.44
N ASN A 55 13.18 -2.22 16.89
CA ASN A 55 12.79 -1.68 18.21
C ASN A 55 13.03 -2.64 19.38
N SER A 56 13.82 -3.70 19.19
CA SER A 56 14.70 -4.17 20.27
C SER A 56 15.75 -3.12 20.65
N GLU A 57 15.98 -2.09 19.83
CA GLU A 57 16.86 -0.94 20.08
C GLU A 57 16.27 0.37 19.50
N SER A 58 15.42 1.03 20.30
CA SER A 58 15.13 2.49 20.36
C SER A 58 14.86 3.33 19.10
N LYS A 59 13.64 3.91 19.07
CA LYS A 59 13.22 5.27 18.64
C LYS A 59 13.62 5.74 17.23
N ASP A 60 12.64 6.11 16.42
CA ASP A 60 12.39 7.54 16.13
C ASP A 60 11.07 7.76 15.39
N ALA A 61 10.40 8.82 15.83
CA ALA A 61 9.14 9.31 15.33
C ALA A 61 9.29 9.97 13.96
N LYS A 62 8.33 9.74 13.07
CA LYS A 62 7.87 10.80 12.16
C LYS A 62 6.42 10.56 11.78
N GLU A 63 5.56 11.39 12.35
CA GLU A 63 4.20 11.60 11.87
C GLU A 63 4.31 12.26 10.49
N ASP A 64 4.06 11.51 9.42
CA ASP A 64 3.92 12.09 8.09
C ASP A 64 2.52 12.72 7.98
N GLU A 65 2.53 14.04 8.17
CA GLU A 65 1.39 14.95 8.04
C GLU A 65 0.64 14.71 6.72
N LEU A 66 -0.64 14.33 6.81
CA LEU A 66 -1.54 14.23 5.67
C LEU A 66 -1.56 15.57 4.92
N PRO A 67 -1.24 15.64 3.61
CA PRO A 67 -1.39 16.87 2.87
C PRO A 67 -2.87 17.25 2.83
N ALA A 68 -3.20 18.34 3.54
CA ALA A 68 -4.54 18.91 3.61
C ALA A 68 -5.09 19.15 2.19
N LEU A 69 -6.23 18.53 1.89
CA LEU A 69 -6.97 18.81 0.66
C LEU A 69 -7.47 20.27 0.73
N PRO A 70 -7.21 21.10 -0.30
CA PRO A 70 -7.74 22.45 -0.35
C PRO A 70 -9.27 22.41 -0.42
N ASN A 71 -9.93 22.91 0.62
CA ASN A 71 -11.37 23.11 0.67
C ASN A 71 -11.81 24.10 -0.42
N LYS A 72 -12.91 23.80 -1.09
CA LYS A 72 -13.68 24.74 -1.90
C LYS A 72 -15.04 24.95 -1.26
#